data_AF-T1AZ62-F1
#
_entry.id   AF-T1AZ62-F1
#
_cell.length_a   1.000
_cell.length_b   1.000
_cell.length_c   1.000
_cell.angle_alpha   90.00
_cell.angle_beta   90.00
_cell.angle_gamma   90.00
#
_symmetry.space_group_name_H-M   'P 1'
#
loop_
_entity.id
_entity.type
_entity.pdbx_description
1 polymer ?
#
loop_
_entity_poly.entity_id
_entity_poly.type
_entity_poly.pdbx_seq_one_letter_code
_entity_poly.pdbx_strand_id
1 'polypeptide(L)'
;QEIAAPRLYLNTQQLQIAVGLDADALGVSAYSNVYRNPRLQMLRVEGIRPDASSISDGTYPMLVPLYFGSNPNDPKAAEVQKFLRFAEGPKGQAVIRARGMIPYADAAALAAGADTRATWIAQRLAAEQSAGRIAMNGPLAAPGATYSQGASIAPTSPNTRAARARMDARDAQDKKS
;
A
#
# COMPACT_ATOMS: atom_id res chain seq x y z
N GLN A 1 29.09 -12.38 13.87
CA GLN A 1 27.68 -12.51 13.45
C GLN A 1 27.14 -11.11 13.30
N GLU A 2 26.90 -10.67 12.06
CA GLU A 2 26.40 -9.32 11.80
C GLU A 2 24.92 -9.29 12.17
N ILE A 3 24.59 -8.56 13.23
CA ILE A 3 23.20 -8.36 13.65
C ILE A 3 22.65 -7.24 12.78
N ALA A 4 22.08 -7.59 11.63
CA ALA A 4 21.31 -6.67 10.80
C ALA A 4 19.97 -6.35 11.49
N ALA A 5 20.01 -5.55 12.55
CA ALA A 5 18.80 -5.02 13.16
C ALA A 5 18.24 -3.91 12.24
N PRO A 6 16.94 -3.96 11.89
CA PRO A 6 16.33 -2.90 11.07
C PRO A 6 16.43 -1.55 11.81
N ARG A 7 17.08 -0.57 11.16
CA ARG A 7 17.17 0.79 11.69
C ARG A 7 15.81 1.47 11.53
N LEU A 8 15.24 1.91 12.66
CA LEU A 8 14.01 2.68 12.66
C LEU A 8 14.35 4.16 12.40
N TYR A 9 13.76 4.73 11.35
CA TYR A 9 13.88 6.16 11.04
C TYR A 9 12.61 6.90 11.46
N LEU A 10 12.77 8.11 11.97
CA LEU A 10 11.65 8.92 12.46
C LEU A 10 10.74 9.38 11.33
N ASN A 11 11.30 9.60 10.14
CA ASN A 11 10.57 10.07 8.97
C ASN A 11 11.23 9.65 7.65
N THR A 12 10.54 9.95 6.54
CA THR A 12 10.98 9.61 5.19
C THR A 12 12.26 10.34 4.78
N GLN A 13 12.52 11.54 5.28
CA GLN A 13 13.75 12.28 4.96
C GLN A 13 14.98 11.59 5.57
N GLN A 14 14.90 11.14 6.83
CA GLN A 14 15.99 10.41 7.48
C GLN A 14 16.24 9.06 6.81
N LEU A 15 15.18 8.35 6.40
CA LEU A 15 15.29 7.12 5.61
C LEU A 15 16.07 7.39 4.31
N GLN A 16 15.70 8.43 3.57
CA GLN A 16 16.38 8.78 2.31
C GLN A 16 17.84 9.15 2.50
N ILE A 17 18.18 9.89 3.56
CA ILE A 17 19.57 10.23 3.88
C ILE A 17 20.36 8.96 4.16
N ALA A 18 19.84 8.07 5.00
CA ALA A 18 20.55 6.86 5.37
C ALA A 18 20.76 5.90 4.19
N VAL A 19 19.76 5.71 3.33
CA VAL A 19 19.92 4.92 2.10
C VAL A 19 20.90 5.58 1.14
N GLY A 20 20.91 6.91 1.04
CA GLY A 20 21.85 7.62 0.18
C GLY A 20 23.31 7.61 0.66
N LEU A 21 23.58 7.19 1.90
CA LEU A 21 24.92 7.12 2.49
C LEU A 21 25.55 5.72 2.44
N ASP A 22 24.74 4.69 2.22
CA ASP A 22 25.15 3.28 2.33
C ASP A 22 24.72 2.53 1.05
N ALA A 23 25.69 2.05 0.28
CA ALA A 23 25.44 1.40 -1.01
C ALA A 23 24.68 0.06 -0.87
N ASP A 24 24.75 -0.57 0.30
CA ASP A 24 24.08 -1.84 0.59
C ASP A 24 22.70 -1.63 1.26
N ALA A 25 22.33 -0.37 1.54
CA ALA A 25 21.06 -0.05 2.18
C ALA A 25 19.88 -0.09 1.20
N LEU A 26 18.77 -0.66 1.68
CA LEU A 26 17.48 -0.68 0.99
C LEU A 26 16.41 -0.02 1.86
N GLY A 27 15.45 0.65 1.21
CA GLY A 27 14.34 1.30 1.87
C GLY A 27 13.08 1.32 1.00
N VAL A 28 11.92 1.32 1.64
CA VAL A 28 10.61 1.45 0.97
C VAL A 28 10.08 2.85 1.22
N SER A 29 9.72 3.57 0.16
CA SER A 29 9.10 4.89 0.25
C SER A 29 8.06 5.08 -0.85
N ALA A 30 7.13 6.01 -0.63
CA ALA A 30 6.22 6.45 -1.68
C ALA A 30 7.00 7.15 -2.80
N TYR A 31 6.60 6.91 -4.06
CA TYR A 31 7.20 7.52 -5.24
C TYR A 31 7.32 9.05 -5.13
N SER A 32 6.27 9.72 -4.65
CA SER A 32 6.22 11.17 -4.44
C SER A 32 7.30 11.73 -3.52
N ASN A 33 7.87 10.90 -2.63
CA ASN A 33 8.94 11.32 -1.72
C ASN A 33 10.32 11.29 -2.38
N VAL A 34 10.52 10.43 -3.38
CA VAL A 34 11.87 10.07 -3.89
C VAL A 34 12.08 10.38 -5.37
N TYR A 35 11.02 10.61 -6.16
CA TYR A 35 11.11 10.74 -7.62
C TYR A 35 12.02 11.87 -8.14
N ARG A 36 12.36 12.86 -7.31
CA ARG A 36 13.31 13.95 -7.63
C ARG A 36 14.62 13.87 -6.87
N ASN A 37 14.88 12.78 -6.13
CA ASN A 37 16.11 12.63 -5.39
C ASN A 37 17.14 11.87 -6.26
N PRO A 38 18.14 12.56 -6.84
CA PRO A 38 19.12 11.93 -7.72
C PRO A 38 20.12 11.02 -6.97
N ARG A 39 20.14 11.05 -5.63
CA ARG A 39 21.01 10.22 -4.81
C ARG A 39 20.45 8.82 -4.54
N LEU A 40 19.22 8.57 -4.97
CA LEU A 40 18.52 7.31 -4.74
C LEU A 40 18.21 6.62 -6.05
N GLN A 41 18.43 5.32 -6.09
CA GLN A 41 18.01 4.47 -7.20
C GLN A 41 16.69 3.78 -6.85
N MET A 42 15.64 4.09 -7.61
CA MET A 42 14.38 3.34 -7.50
C MET A 42 14.53 1.99 -8.20
N LEU A 43 14.35 0.91 -7.44
CA LEU A 43 14.39 -0.45 -7.98
C LEU A 43 13.13 -0.78 -8.78
N ARG A 44 13.29 -1.64 -9.79
CA ARG A 44 12.18 -2.23 -10.53
C ARG A 44 11.59 -3.37 -9.72
N VAL A 45 10.27 -3.51 -9.76
CA VAL A 45 9.56 -4.65 -9.16
C VAL A 45 9.01 -5.48 -10.32
N GLU A 46 9.40 -6.75 -10.39
CA GLU A 46 9.05 -7.65 -11.51
C GLU A 46 9.39 -7.04 -12.89
N GLY A 47 10.52 -6.34 -13.00
CA GLY A 47 10.97 -5.66 -14.23
C GLY A 47 10.28 -4.31 -14.52
N ILE A 48 9.22 -3.97 -13.78
CA ILE A 48 8.44 -2.76 -13.99
C ILE A 48 9.05 -1.60 -13.19
N ARG A 49 9.29 -0.48 -13.88
CA ARG A 49 9.83 0.75 -13.26
C ARG A 49 8.73 1.53 -12.57
N PRO A 50 8.98 2.10 -11.36
CA PRO A 50 8.07 3.08 -10.79
C PRO A 50 8.19 4.42 -11.50
N ASP A 51 7.16 4.83 -12.23
CA ASP A 51 7.02 6.19 -12.77
C ASP A 51 5.55 6.56 -12.95
N ALA A 52 5.29 7.82 -13.34
CA ALA A 52 3.93 8.31 -13.48
C ALA A 52 3.10 7.48 -14.46
N SER A 53 3.69 6.94 -15.53
CA SER A 53 2.99 6.12 -16.51
C SER A 53 2.56 4.80 -15.87
N SER A 54 3.52 4.03 -15.35
CA SER A 54 3.25 2.71 -14.79
C SER A 54 2.34 2.74 -13.55
N ILE A 55 2.33 3.86 -12.83
CA ILE A 55 1.42 4.09 -11.71
C ILE A 55 0.01 4.42 -12.23
N SER A 56 -0.12 5.29 -13.24
CA SER A 56 -1.41 5.75 -13.76
C SER A 56 -2.17 4.67 -14.55
N ASP A 57 -1.45 3.82 -15.29
CA ASP A 57 -2.03 2.70 -16.03
C ASP A 57 -2.23 1.45 -15.15
N GLY A 58 -1.71 1.46 -13.92
CA GLY A 58 -1.85 0.39 -12.95
C GLY A 58 -0.98 -0.84 -13.21
N THR A 59 0.01 -0.75 -14.09
CA THR A 59 0.98 -1.83 -14.32
C THR A 59 1.98 -1.98 -13.19
N TYR A 60 2.31 -0.90 -12.47
CA TYR A 60 3.19 -0.98 -11.30
C TYR A 60 2.48 -1.71 -10.14
N PRO A 61 3.10 -2.76 -9.56
CA PRO A 61 2.37 -3.65 -8.65
C PRO A 61 2.20 -3.08 -7.23
N MET A 62 3.07 -2.17 -6.79
CA MET A 62 3.04 -1.60 -5.44
C MET A 62 2.41 -0.21 -5.45
N LEU A 63 1.11 -0.14 -5.19
CA LEU A 63 0.33 1.10 -5.23
C LEU A 63 -0.44 1.31 -3.93
N VAL A 64 -0.48 2.55 -3.47
CA VAL A 64 -1.18 2.96 -2.26
C VAL A 64 -2.14 4.10 -2.61
N PRO A 65 -3.46 3.91 -2.49
CA PRO A 65 -4.41 5.01 -2.64
C PRO A 65 -4.30 5.96 -1.44
N LEU A 66 -4.37 7.26 -1.72
CA LEU A 66 -4.46 8.31 -0.70
C LEU A 66 -5.88 8.85 -0.68
N TYR A 67 -6.45 8.96 0.52
CA TYR A 67 -7.82 9.42 0.73
C TYR A 67 -7.84 10.73 1.53
N PHE A 68 -8.78 11.61 1.19
CA PHE A 68 -9.18 12.67 2.10
C PHE A 68 -10.23 12.13 3.06
N GLY A 69 -9.93 12.15 4.36
CA GLY A 69 -10.90 11.87 5.40
C GLY A 69 -11.62 13.15 5.83
N SER A 70 -12.95 13.13 5.86
CA SER A 70 -13.76 14.25 6.38
C SER A 70 -14.92 13.73 7.22
N ASN A 71 -15.26 14.45 8.29
CA ASN A 71 -16.46 14.20 9.07
C ASN A 71 -17.58 15.16 8.61
N PRO A 72 -18.71 14.67 8.05
CA PRO A 72 -19.80 15.53 7.61
C PRO A 72 -20.51 16.26 8.76
N ASN A 73 -20.36 15.76 10.01
CA ASN A 73 -20.93 16.38 11.21
C ASN A 73 -19.99 17.37 11.89
N ASP A 74 -18.81 17.64 11.31
CA ASP A 74 -17.87 18.62 11.86
C ASP A 74 -18.44 20.05 11.74
N PRO A 75 -18.27 20.92 12.74
CA PRO A 75 -18.69 22.32 12.65
C PRO A 75 -18.11 23.09 11.46
N LYS A 76 -17.00 22.63 10.89
CA LYS A 76 -16.31 23.19 9.71
C LYS A 76 -16.51 22.36 8.44
N ALA A 77 -17.51 21.49 8.39
CA ALA A 77 -17.75 20.62 7.25
C ALA A 77 -17.89 21.42 5.93
N ALA A 78 -18.53 22.59 5.95
CA ALA A 78 -18.67 23.44 4.77
C ALA A 78 -17.31 23.93 4.23
N GLU A 79 -16.39 24.32 5.10
CA GLU A 79 -15.02 24.74 4.75
C GLU A 79 -14.21 23.57 4.21
N VAL A 80 -14.31 22.40 4.84
CA VAL A 80 -13.65 21.17 4.35
C VAL A 80 -14.14 20.85 2.94
N GLN A 81 -15.45 20.92 2.69
CA GLN A 81 -16.01 20.69 1.35
C GLN A 81 -15.55 21.72 0.31
N LYS A 82 -15.34 22.99 0.69
CA LYS A 82 -14.73 23.99 -0.20
C LYS A 82 -13.30 23.59 -0.57
N PHE A 83 -12.51 23.10 0.38
CA PHE A 83 -11.15 22.63 0.14
C PHE A 83 -11.11 21.40 -0.76
N LEU A 84 -11.98 20.40 -0.53
CA LEU A 84 -12.05 19.20 -1.37
C LEU A 84 -12.36 19.55 -2.82
N ARG A 85 -13.33 20.44 -3.07
CA ARG A 85 -13.62 20.93 -4.43
C ARG A 85 -12.43 21.66 -5.07
N PHE A 86 -11.66 22.41 -4.28
CA PHE A 86 -10.42 23.02 -4.78
C PHE A 86 -9.37 21.96 -5.15
N ALA A 87 -9.16 20.96 -4.30
CA ALA A 87 -8.20 19.89 -4.50
C ALA A 87 -8.54 19.06 -5.76
N GLU A 88 -9.82 18.80 -5.98
CA GLU A 88 -10.33 18.08 -7.15
C GLU A 88 -10.33 18.93 -8.44
N GLY A 89 -10.36 20.26 -8.30
CA GLY A 89 -10.33 21.19 -9.42
C GLY A 89 -8.97 21.32 -10.11
N PRO A 90 -8.90 21.97 -11.29
CA PRO A 90 -7.68 22.00 -12.11
C PRO A 90 -6.42 22.49 -11.39
N LYS A 91 -6.56 23.51 -10.52
CA LYS A 91 -5.44 24.07 -9.74
C LYS A 91 -4.94 23.09 -8.69
N GLY A 92 -5.84 22.43 -7.96
CA GLY A 92 -5.47 21.42 -6.97
C GLY A 92 -4.77 20.23 -7.62
N GLN A 93 -5.33 19.73 -8.72
CA GLN A 93 -4.73 18.63 -9.47
C GLN A 93 -3.36 18.98 -10.05
N ALA A 94 -3.14 20.21 -10.48
CA ALA A 94 -1.81 20.67 -10.91
C ALA A 94 -0.78 20.60 -9.78
N VAL A 95 -1.17 20.97 -8.55
CA VAL A 95 -0.30 20.86 -7.36
C VAL A 95 0.00 19.39 -7.04
N ILE A 96 -0.99 18.51 -7.11
CA ILE A 96 -0.84 17.06 -6.88
C ILE A 96 0.19 16.47 -7.87
N ARG A 97 0.03 16.74 -9.17
CA ARG A 97 0.98 16.30 -10.21
C ARG A 97 2.37 16.87 -9.99
N ALA A 98 2.47 18.15 -9.66
CA ALA A 98 3.76 18.80 -9.39
C ALA A 98 4.52 18.18 -8.20
N ARG A 99 3.82 17.46 -7.31
CA ARG A 99 4.39 16.71 -6.18
C ARG A 99 4.62 15.23 -6.47
N GLY A 100 4.56 14.81 -7.74
CA GLY A 100 4.81 13.43 -8.12
C GLY A 100 3.73 12.46 -7.64
N MET A 101 2.51 12.96 -7.46
CA MET A 101 1.33 12.16 -7.16
C MET A 101 0.42 12.11 -8.39
N ILE A 102 -0.35 11.04 -8.50
CA ILE A 102 -1.29 10.84 -9.59
C ILE A 102 -2.70 11.14 -9.07
N PRO A 103 -3.38 12.16 -9.62
CA PRO A 103 -4.80 12.36 -9.42
C PRO A 103 -5.60 11.09 -9.68
N TYR A 104 -6.57 10.77 -8.81
CA TYR A 104 -7.44 9.61 -9.03
C TYR A 104 -8.19 9.70 -10.37
N ALA A 105 -8.59 10.91 -10.77
CA ALA A 105 -9.25 11.17 -12.06
C ALA A 105 -8.37 10.85 -13.29
N ASP A 106 -7.04 10.87 -13.14
CA ASP A 106 -6.11 10.56 -14.23
C ASP A 106 -5.79 9.05 -14.31
N ALA A 107 -6.28 8.27 -13.35
CA ALA A 107 -5.89 6.86 -13.15
C ALA A 107 -7.09 5.92 -13.36
N ALA A 108 -7.90 6.16 -14.40
CA ALA A 108 -9.06 5.31 -14.69
C ALA A 108 -8.66 3.86 -14.98
N ALA A 109 -7.56 3.65 -15.71
CA ALA A 109 -7.02 2.31 -15.99
C ALA A 109 -6.54 1.61 -14.71
N LEU A 110 -5.90 2.35 -13.80
CA LEU A 110 -5.51 1.84 -12.48
C LEU A 110 -6.70 1.30 -11.69
N ALA A 111 -7.81 2.04 -11.68
CA ALA A 111 -9.04 1.65 -10.99
C ALA A 111 -9.70 0.43 -11.66
N ALA A 112 -9.81 0.45 -12.99
CA ALA A 112 -10.39 -0.65 -13.76
C ALA A 112 -9.59 -1.96 -13.63
N GLY A 113 -8.25 -1.87 -13.54
CA GLY A 113 -7.36 -3.03 -13.43
C GLY A 113 -7.13 -3.55 -11.99
N ALA A 114 -7.85 -3.04 -10.99
CA ALA A 114 -7.61 -3.36 -9.59
C ALA A 114 -7.70 -4.87 -9.28
N ASP A 115 -8.76 -5.54 -9.73
CA ASP A 115 -8.99 -6.98 -9.48
C ASP A 115 -7.99 -7.87 -10.23
N THR A 116 -7.70 -7.51 -11.48
CA THR A 116 -6.69 -8.20 -12.31
C THR A 116 -5.33 -8.14 -11.64
N ARG A 117 -4.92 -6.94 -11.19
CA ARG A 117 -3.65 -6.74 -10.48
C ARG A 117 -3.61 -7.48 -9.15
N ALA A 118 -4.68 -7.42 -8.36
CA ALA A 118 -4.74 -8.15 -7.08
C ALA A 118 -4.60 -9.67 -7.28
N THR A 119 -5.24 -10.21 -8.31
CA THR A 119 -5.15 -11.64 -8.67
C THR A 119 -3.73 -12.00 -9.11
N TRP A 120 -3.11 -11.17 -9.96
CA TRP A 120 -1.73 -11.37 -10.39
C TRP A 120 -0.75 -11.33 -9.21
N ILE A 121 -0.90 -10.38 -8.27
CA ILE A 121 -0.07 -10.30 -7.05
C ILE A 121 -0.23 -11.56 -6.21
N ALA A 122 -1.46 -12.01 -5.98
CA ALA A 122 -1.73 -13.21 -5.19
C ALA A 122 -1.11 -14.47 -5.83
N GLN A 123 -1.21 -14.63 -7.15
CA GLN A 123 -0.58 -15.71 -7.88
C GLN A 123 0.95 -15.66 -7.79
N ARG A 124 1.54 -14.47 -7.92
CA ARG A 124 2.99 -14.28 -7.81
C ARG A 124 3.48 -14.65 -6.42
N LEU A 125 2.80 -14.20 -5.37
CA LEU A 125 3.13 -14.54 -3.99
C LEU A 125 3.02 -16.04 -3.73
N ALA A 126 1.95 -16.69 -4.20
CA ALA A 126 1.78 -18.14 -4.06
C ALA A 126 2.90 -18.93 -4.76
N ALA A 127 3.33 -18.49 -5.94
CA ALA A 127 4.43 -19.12 -6.67
C ALA A 127 5.79 -18.93 -5.98
N GLU A 128 6.07 -17.74 -5.43
CA GLU A 128 7.31 -17.48 -4.69
C GLU A 128 7.34 -18.24 -3.34
N GLN A 129 6.18 -18.43 -2.71
CA GLN A 129 6.02 -19.29 -1.52
C GLN A 129 6.27 -20.76 -1.86
N SER A 130 5.66 -21.28 -2.93
CA SER A 130 5.87 -22.69 -3.34
C SER A 130 7.29 -22.96 -3.81
N ALA A 131 7.99 -21.95 -4.33
CA ALA A 131 9.40 -22.00 -4.68
C ALA A 131 10.35 -21.86 -3.47
N GLY A 132 9.84 -21.67 -2.25
CA GLY A 132 10.63 -21.53 -1.03
C GLY A 132 11.46 -20.25 -0.94
N ARG A 133 11.17 -19.24 -1.78
CA ARG A 133 11.92 -17.96 -1.83
C ARG A 133 11.41 -16.93 -0.82
N ILE A 134 10.19 -17.11 -0.35
CA ILE A 134 9.63 -16.36 0.78
C ILE A 134 9.73 -17.26 2.00
N ALA A 135 10.66 -16.93 2.91
CA ALA A 135 10.69 -17.59 4.21
C ALA A 135 9.36 -17.32 4.94
N MET A 136 8.70 -18.36 5.47
CA MET A 136 7.57 -18.22 6.38
C MET A 136 8.05 -17.68 7.73
N ASN A 137 8.52 -16.43 7.76
CA ASN A 137 8.80 -15.65 8.97
C ASN A 137 7.79 -14.51 9.11
N GLY A 138 6.55 -14.72 8.65
CA GLY A 138 5.45 -13.86 9.09
C GLY A 138 5.27 -14.05 10.61
N PRO A 139 4.81 -13.03 11.36
CA PRO A 139 4.48 -13.25 12.75
C PRO A 139 3.36 -14.30 12.84
N LEU A 140 3.74 -15.54 13.15
CA LEU A 140 2.86 -16.60 13.66
C LEU A 140 2.17 -16.18 14.98
N ALA A 141 2.50 -15.00 15.52
CA ALA A 141 2.03 -14.51 16.80
C ALA A 141 0.53 -14.14 16.85
N ALA A 142 -0.15 -13.95 15.71
CA ALA A 142 -1.59 -13.64 15.72
C ALA A 142 -2.33 -14.00 14.42
N PRO A 143 -2.65 -15.29 14.18
CA PRO A 143 -3.55 -15.72 13.12
C PRO A 143 -4.87 -14.92 13.13
N GLY A 144 -5.40 -14.59 14.32
CA GLY A 144 -6.60 -13.77 14.49
C GLY A 144 -6.56 -12.38 13.85
N ALA A 145 -5.39 -11.72 13.81
CA ALA A 145 -5.23 -10.39 13.21
C ALA A 145 -5.29 -10.43 11.68
N THR A 146 -4.90 -11.56 11.07
CA THR A 146 -4.99 -11.77 9.62
C THR A 146 -6.44 -12.00 9.19
N TYR A 147 -7.24 -12.69 10.01
CA TYR A 147 -8.67 -12.88 9.76
C TYR A 147 -9.49 -11.59 9.99
N SER A 148 -9.14 -10.78 10.99
CA SER A 148 -9.84 -9.52 11.28
C SER A 148 -9.61 -8.45 10.21
N GLN A 149 -8.41 -8.40 9.61
CA GLN A 149 -8.11 -7.56 8.43
C GLN A 149 -8.92 -8.00 7.19
N GLY A 150 -9.02 -9.30 6.92
CA GLY A 150 -9.84 -9.81 5.81
C GLY A 150 -11.35 -9.55 5.98
N ALA A 151 -11.83 -9.38 7.22
CA ALA A 151 -13.22 -9.09 7.53
C ALA A 151 -13.61 -7.61 7.37
N SER A 152 -12.63 -6.70 7.36
CA SER A 152 -12.85 -5.25 7.42
C SER A 152 -12.72 -4.54 6.06
N ILE A 153 -12.11 -5.17 5.06
CA ILE A 153 -11.82 -4.52 3.75
C ILE A 153 -12.97 -4.67 2.73
N ALA A 154 -13.87 -5.66 2.89
CA ALA A 154 -15.09 -5.81 2.08
C ALA A 154 -16.13 -6.75 2.73
N PRO A 155 -17.05 -6.26 3.58
CA PRO A 155 -17.87 -7.10 4.47
C PRO A 155 -18.78 -8.14 3.77
N THR A 156 -19.05 -8.00 2.48
CA THR A 156 -19.93 -8.89 1.69
C THR A 156 -19.18 -9.82 0.72
N SER A 157 -17.84 -9.73 0.63
CA SER A 157 -17.09 -10.56 -0.32
C SER A 157 -17.16 -12.06 0.05
N PRO A 158 -17.11 -12.98 -0.93
CA PRO A 158 -16.99 -14.42 -0.66
C PRO A 158 -15.81 -14.77 0.24
N ASN A 159 -14.68 -14.07 0.08
CA ASN A 159 -13.46 -14.26 0.87
C ASN A 159 -13.64 -13.82 2.33
N THR A 160 -14.39 -12.74 2.56
CA THR A 160 -14.73 -12.24 3.91
C THR A 160 -15.70 -13.17 4.63
N ARG A 161 -16.66 -13.78 3.92
CA ARG A 161 -17.54 -14.82 4.50
C ARG A 161 -16.75 -16.06 4.92
N ALA A 162 -15.81 -16.50 4.08
CA ALA A 162 -14.93 -17.62 4.41
C ALA A 162 -14.00 -17.31 5.60
N ALA A 163 -13.49 -16.07 5.70
CA ALA A 163 -12.68 -15.63 6.83
C ALA A 163 -13.48 -15.61 8.15
N ARG A 164 -14.73 -15.14 8.14
CA ARG A 164 -15.63 -15.19 9.31
C ARG A 164 -15.92 -16.62 9.75
N ALA A 165 -16.28 -17.51 8.82
CA ALA A 165 -16.54 -18.90 9.14
C ALA A 165 -15.33 -19.61 9.78
N ARG A 166 -14.10 -19.27 9.37
CA ARG A 166 -12.87 -19.80 9.99
C ARG A 166 -12.63 -19.24 11.39
N MET A 167 -12.98 -17.98 11.66
CA MET A 167 -12.93 -17.43 13.01
C MET A 167 -13.97 -18.09 13.92
N ASP A 168 -15.21 -18.21 13.46
CA ASP A 168 -16.30 -18.82 14.24
C ASP A 168 -15.98 -20.29 14.61
N ALA A 169 -15.38 -21.05 13.67
CA ALA A 169 -14.94 -22.42 13.91
C ALA A 169 -13.81 -22.51 14.96
N ARG A 170 -12.88 -21.55 14.94
CA ARG A 170 -11.78 -21.46 15.91
C ARG A 170 -12.30 -21.08 17.30
N ASP A 171 -13.18 -20.09 17.40
CA ASP A 171 -13.79 -19.68 18.67
C ASP A 171 -14.65 -20.80 19.29
N ALA A 172 -15.26 -21.65 18.44
CA ALA A 172 -15.98 -22.84 18.88
C ALA A 172 -15.05 -23.97 19.36
N GLN A 173 -13.82 -24.06 18.85
CA GLN A 173 -12.80 -24.99 19.34
C GLN A 173 -12.18 -24.50 20.66
N ASP A 174 -11.89 -23.20 20.77
CA ASP A 174 -11.32 -22.60 21.99
C ASP A 174 -12.31 -22.65 23.18
N LYS A 175 -13.62 -22.72 22.93
CA LYS A 175 -14.66 -22.94 23.98
C LYS A 175 -14.87 -24.39 24.41
N LYS A 176 -14.25 -25.35 23.71
CA LYS A 176 -14.36 -26.80 24.01
C LYS A 176 -13.10 -27.36 24.69
N SER A 177 -12.06 -26.56 24.87
CA SER A 177 -10.87 -26.84 25.71
C SER A 177 -10.99 -26.10 27.04
#